data_AF-A0A7L3WWR5-F1
#
_entry.id   AF-A0A7L3WWR5-F1
#
_cell.length_a   1.000
_cell.length_b   1.000
_cell.length_c   1.000
_cell.angle_alpha   90.00
_cell.angle_beta   90.00
_cell.angle_gamma   90.00
#
_symmetry.space_group_name_H-M   'P 1'
#
loop_
_entity.id
_entity.type
_entity.pdbx_description
1 polymer ?
#
loop_
_entity_poly.entity_id
_entity_poly.type
_entity_poly.pdbx_seq_one_letter_code
_entity_poly.pdbx_strand_id
1 'polypeptide(L)'
;LEEDEEEEEQEEEEGEGEDSDGEGDRGRIFSKCVQWPKQNLTYWSRVVKELVGGLFLLLQDLFSDQFLPVLQPATGVGSAFEGWSPQEDGAPYSMLVPLKAPRGHVFHQEPGTPGEIPAKHACIRMELECTCMNEQLVGNMLYFLHHSEEELKRNQSPSLLHTLCTGSYLDVQKTMCCLKTFVSLAWVVLLQSRCFHMKLLPSSCSGKLKLKNASKRTFFADIMFGVQQGDLDVFVCSQSTENSFTSNMMWPETYAVAGVKFFRCMARQTAWDTIHLRYLQLCAHILVGTGFSTYVFKTAVMHLLTTIPLS
;
A
#
# COMPACT_ATOMS: atom_id res chain seq x y z
N LEU A 1 -74.55 1.67 58.22
CA LEU A 1 -75.19 2.31 57.06
C LEU A 1 -74.03 2.63 56.14
N GLU A 2 -73.52 1.58 55.49
CA GLU A 2 -73.79 1.20 54.08
C GLU A 2 -72.88 2.06 53.17
N GLU A 3 -71.79 1.54 52.55
CA GLU A 3 -71.73 0.70 51.31
C GLU A 3 -72.52 1.38 50.15
N ASP A 4 -72.01 1.68 48.95
CA ASP A 4 -70.90 1.11 48.15
C ASP A 4 -70.58 1.97 46.88
N GLU A 5 -69.40 1.69 46.29
CA GLU A 5 -68.99 1.67 44.84
C GLU A 5 -69.08 2.96 43.95
N GLU A 6 -68.24 3.26 42.93
CA GLU A 6 -67.46 2.46 41.96
C GLU A 6 -66.16 3.19 41.50
N GLU A 7 -65.19 2.40 41.04
CA GLU A 7 -63.99 2.77 40.24
C GLU A 7 -64.34 2.99 38.76
N GLU A 8 -63.60 3.83 38.02
CA GLU A 8 -63.08 3.49 36.68
C GLU A 8 -62.09 4.55 36.13
N GLU A 9 -61.16 4.04 35.33
CA GLU A 9 -59.93 4.64 34.78
C GLU A 9 -60.17 5.60 33.59
N GLN A 10 -59.26 6.55 33.34
CA GLN A 10 -59.01 7.07 31.99
C GLN A 10 -57.64 7.78 31.85
N GLU A 11 -56.72 7.01 31.26
CA GLU A 11 -55.79 7.26 30.15
C GLU A 11 -55.05 8.60 29.95
N GLU A 12 -53.82 8.39 29.49
CA GLU A 12 -52.71 9.27 29.12
C GLU A 12 -53.02 10.21 27.95
N GLU A 13 -52.51 11.45 28.01
CA GLU A 13 -52.00 12.14 26.82
C GLU A 13 -50.62 12.71 27.14
N GLU A 14 -49.58 11.95 26.75
CA GLU A 14 -48.23 12.47 26.61
C GLU A 14 -48.23 13.51 25.47
N GLY A 15 -48.12 14.79 25.85
CA GLY A 15 -47.88 15.86 24.90
C GLY A 15 -46.49 15.69 24.27
N GLU A 16 -46.49 15.41 22.96
CA GLU A 16 -45.33 15.37 22.08
C GLU A 16 -44.49 16.65 22.23
N GLY A 17 -43.36 16.53 22.93
CA GLY A 17 -42.25 17.48 22.86
C GLY A 17 -41.23 16.97 21.85
N GLU A 18 -41.47 17.23 20.56
CA GLU A 18 -40.42 17.16 19.54
C GLU A 18 -39.37 18.25 19.80
N ASP A 19 -38.42 18.01 20.70
CA ASP A 19 -37.24 18.85 20.85
C ASP A 19 -36.03 18.19 20.17
N SER A 20 -35.80 18.69 18.95
CA SER A 20 -34.64 18.53 18.09
C SER A 20 -33.32 18.76 18.83
N ASP A 21 -32.69 17.69 19.32
CA ASP A 21 -31.31 17.73 19.86
C ASP A 21 -30.29 16.98 18.97
N GLY A 22 -30.70 16.55 17.77
CA GLY A 22 -29.89 15.74 16.85
C GLY A 22 -28.93 16.51 15.94
N GLU A 23 -29.11 17.83 15.79
CA GLU A 23 -28.40 18.62 14.77
C GLU A 23 -27.05 19.16 15.29
N GLY A 24 -26.99 19.51 16.59
CA GLY A 24 -25.77 19.96 17.26
C GLY A 24 -24.72 18.87 17.45
N ASP A 25 -25.14 17.63 17.68
CA ASP A 25 -24.24 16.48 17.86
C ASP A 25 -23.64 16.02 16.52
N ARG A 26 -24.45 15.96 15.46
CA ARG A 26 -23.97 15.67 14.09
C ARG A 26 -22.97 16.69 13.59
N GLY A 27 -23.18 17.98 13.86
CA GLY A 27 -22.23 19.04 13.54
C GLY A 27 -20.90 18.90 14.29
N ARG A 28 -20.93 18.51 15.57
CA ARG A 28 -19.71 18.21 16.35
C ARG A 28 -18.99 16.96 15.87
N ILE A 29 -19.72 15.89 15.53
CA ILE A 29 -19.15 14.65 14.97
C ILE A 29 -18.50 14.95 13.62
N PHE A 30 -19.20 15.63 12.70
CA PHE A 30 -18.64 16.04 11.41
C PHE A 30 -17.39 16.91 11.58
N SER A 31 -17.42 17.89 12.48
CA SER A 31 -16.27 18.73 12.79
C SER A 31 -15.10 17.90 13.32
N LYS A 32 -15.34 16.97 14.25
CA LYS A 32 -14.29 16.08 14.79
C LYS A 32 -13.72 15.13 13.74
N CYS A 33 -14.57 14.52 12.91
CA CYS A 33 -14.16 13.55 11.88
C CYS A 33 -13.42 14.19 10.70
N VAL A 34 -13.65 15.49 10.44
CA VAL A 34 -13.12 16.21 9.27
C VAL A 34 -11.98 17.19 9.62
N GLN A 35 -11.93 17.73 10.85
CA GLN A 35 -10.93 18.73 11.28
C GLN A 35 -9.61 18.14 11.81
N TRP A 36 -9.11 17.03 11.26
CA TRP A 36 -7.68 16.78 11.43
C TRP A 36 -6.89 17.90 10.74
N PRO A 37 -5.84 18.48 11.34
CA PRO A 37 -5.02 19.45 10.63
C PRO A 37 -4.39 18.71 9.45
N LYS A 38 -4.88 18.96 8.23
CA LYS A 38 -4.29 18.46 6.97
C LYS A 38 -2.75 18.54 7.00
N GLN A 39 -2.23 19.56 7.67
CA GLN A 39 -0.82 19.81 7.99
C GLN A 39 -0.09 18.61 8.64
N ASN A 40 -0.68 17.90 9.60
CA ASN A 40 -0.05 16.75 10.24
C ASN A 40 0.08 15.56 9.27
N LEU A 41 -0.97 15.27 8.50
CA LEU A 41 -0.94 14.19 7.51
C LEU A 41 0.07 14.50 6.41
N THR A 42 0.03 15.71 5.85
CA THR A 42 0.99 16.15 4.82
C THR A 42 2.43 16.12 5.33
N TYR A 43 2.68 16.54 6.57
CA TYR A 43 4.00 16.48 7.20
C TYR A 43 4.52 15.04 7.28
N TRP A 44 3.74 14.12 7.85
CA TRP A 44 4.17 12.73 8.01
C TRP A 44 4.27 11.98 6.68
N SER A 45 3.37 12.24 5.72
CA SER A 45 3.51 11.73 4.35
C SER A 45 4.82 12.17 3.71
N ARG A 46 5.25 13.43 3.92
CA ARG A 46 6.55 13.90 3.43
C ARG A 46 7.70 13.19 4.11
N VAL A 47 7.67 13.09 5.45
CA VAL A 47 8.71 12.40 6.23
C VAL A 47 8.86 10.94 5.79
N VAL A 48 7.76 10.21 5.59
CA VAL A 48 7.80 8.81 5.13
C VAL A 48 8.37 8.72 3.72
N LYS A 49 7.97 9.60 2.80
CA LYS A 49 8.53 9.64 1.44
C LYS A 49 10.03 9.86 1.44
N GLU A 50 10.52 10.81 2.23
CA GLU A 50 11.96 11.12 2.34
C GLU A 50 12.74 9.97 2.99
N LEU A 51 12.20 9.37 4.05
CA LEU A 51 12.82 8.24 4.74
C LEU A 51 12.92 7.02 3.84
N VAL A 52 11.80 6.64 3.21
CA VAL A 52 11.73 5.47 2.33
C VAL A 52 12.53 5.72 1.04
N GLY A 53 12.44 6.93 0.47
CA GLY A 53 13.27 7.33 -0.68
C GLY A 53 14.76 7.26 -0.36
N GLY A 54 15.20 7.79 0.79
CA GLY A 54 16.59 7.72 1.23
C GLY A 54 17.10 6.29 1.42
N LEU A 55 16.28 5.40 2.01
CA LEU A 55 16.60 3.98 2.11
C LEU A 55 16.82 3.37 0.72
N PHE A 56 15.89 3.60 -0.21
CA PHE A 56 15.96 2.98 -1.53
C PHE A 56 17.08 3.51 -2.41
N LEU A 57 17.46 4.78 -2.26
CA LEU A 57 18.63 5.33 -2.95
C LEU A 57 19.92 4.63 -2.52
N LEU A 58 20.10 4.40 -1.21
CA LEU A 58 21.25 3.65 -0.69
C LEU A 58 21.22 2.19 -1.15
N LEU A 59 20.04 1.58 -1.16
CA LEU A 59 19.88 0.20 -1.61
C LEU A 59 20.13 0.03 -3.11
N GLN A 60 19.75 1.01 -3.93
CA GLN A 60 19.98 0.95 -5.38
C GLN A 60 21.47 0.92 -5.72
N ASP A 61 22.30 1.65 -4.96
CA ASP A 61 23.76 1.60 -5.08
C ASP A 61 24.30 0.21 -4.71
N LEU A 62 23.86 -0.33 -3.57
CA LEU A 62 24.23 -1.68 -3.11
C LEU A 62 23.76 -2.81 -4.05
N PHE A 63 22.62 -2.63 -4.73
CA PHE A 63 22.06 -3.60 -5.68
C PHE A 63 22.61 -3.48 -7.10
N SER A 64 23.40 -2.46 -7.40
CA SER A 64 23.91 -2.28 -8.76
C SER A 64 24.94 -3.35 -9.15
N ASP A 65 25.65 -3.91 -8.17
CA ASP A 65 26.74 -4.89 -8.37
C ASP A 65 26.32 -6.34 -8.08
N GLN A 66 25.17 -6.54 -7.44
CA GLN A 66 24.63 -7.85 -7.14
C GLN A 66 23.38 -8.00 -7.96
N PHE A 67 23.30 -8.96 -8.87
CA PHE A 67 22.24 -9.26 -9.85
C PHE A 67 20.80 -9.40 -9.27
N LEU A 68 20.38 -8.46 -8.44
CA LEU A 68 19.14 -8.36 -7.69
C LEU A 68 18.17 -7.47 -8.47
N PRO A 69 16.87 -7.56 -8.17
CA PRO A 69 15.87 -6.71 -8.80
C PRO A 69 16.20 -5.24 -8.61
N VAL A 70 16.10 -4.47 -9.68
CA VAL A 70 16.35 -3.03 -9.64
C VAL A 70 15.13 -2.35 -9.03
N LEU A 71 15.33 -1.66 -7.91
CA LEU A 71 14.28 -0.93 -7.22
C LEU A 71 14.04 0.41 -7.90
N GLN A 72 12.78 0.71 -8.21
CA GLN A 72 12.36 1.99 -8.77
C GLN A 72 11.87 2.92 -7.65
N PRO A 73 11.75 4.24 -7.92
CA PRO A 73 11.27 5.20 -6.94
C PRO A 73 9.93 4.79 -6.32
N ALA A 74 9.89 4.79 -4.98
CA ALA A 74 8.71 4.40 -4.23
C ALA A 74 7.56 5.42 -4.39
N THR A 75 6.35 4.93 -4.56
CA THR A 75 5.13 5.73 -4.64
C THR A 75 4.31 5.57 -3.37
N GLY A 76 4.00 6.68 -2.69
CA GLY A 76 3.08 6.67 -1.56
C GLY A 76 1.64 6.38 -2.01
N VAL A 77 1.04 5.36 -1.42
CA VAL A 77 -0.28 4.83 -1.78
C VAL A 77 -1.23 4.73 -0.59
N GLY A 78 -2.53 4.78 -0.87
CA GLY A 78 -3.57 4.65 0.15
C GLY A 78 -3.99 5.97 0.78
N SER A 79 -4.90 5.87 1.75
CA SER A 79 -5.66 7.00 2.31
C SER A 79 -4.78 8.11 2.87
N ALA A 80 -3.63 7.78 3.46
CA ALA A 80 -2.71 8.75 4.02
C ALA A 80 -2.07 9.65 2.95
N PHE A 81 -1.75 9.10 1.78
CA PHE A 81 -1.17 9.85 0.66
C PHE A 81 -2.21 10.49 -0.25
N GLU A 82 -3.44 9.99 -0.22
CA GLU A 82 -4.59 10.53 -0.92
C GLU A 82 -5.30 11.65 -0.14
N GLY A 83 -4.97 11.82 1.15
CA GLY A 83 -5.40 12.96 1.96
C GLY A 83 -6.71 12.75 2.72
N TRP A 84 -7.20 11.52 2.85
CA TRP A 84 -8.49 11.21 3.47
C TRP A 84 -8.44 10.15 4.59
N SER A 85 -7.26 9.84 5.11
CA SER A 85 -7.08 8.87 6.21
C SER A 85 -7.84 9.28 7.49
N PRO A 86 -8.58 8.37 8.15
CA PRO A 86 -9.25 8.64 9.42
C PRO A 86 -8.24 8.72 10.59
N GLN A 87 -8.52 9.61 11.54
CA GLN A 87 -7.62 10.10 12.58
C GLN A 87 -7.02 9.02 13.53
N GLU A 88 -7.69 7.89 13.72
CA GLU A 88 -7.45 7.03 14.90
C GLU A 88 -6.78 5.68 14.62
N ASP A 89 -6.71 5.24 13.36
CA ASP A 89 -6.48 3.80 13.12
C ASP A 89 -5.02 3.34 13.08
N GLY A 90 -4.05 4.22 13.35
CA GLY A 90 -2.64 3.85 13.17
C GLY A 90 -2.37 3.30 11.76
N ALA A 91 -3.21 3.68 10.79
CA ALA A 91 -3.17 3.17 9.43
C ALA A 91 -1.78 3.42 8.85
N PRO A 92 -1.12 2.38 8.32
CA PRO A 92 0.25 2.52 7.90
C PRO A 92 0.34 3.46 6.69
N TYR A 93 1.40 4.27 6.65
CA TYR A 93 1.81 4.99 5.45
C TYR A 93 2.38 3.97 4.46
N SER A 94 1.54 3.50 3.54
CA SER A 94 1.91 2.48 2.57
C SER A 94 2.71 3.06 1.40
N MET A 95 3.84 2.44 1.08
CA MET A 95 4.72 2.80 -0.02
C MET A 95 4.86 1.61 -0.96
N LEU A 96 4.46 1.77 -2.21
CA LEU A 96 4.67 0.77 -3.26
C LEU A 96 6.00 1.04 -3.96
N VAL A 97 6.86 0.03 -3.99
CA VAL A 97 8.20 0.07 -4.59
C VAL A 97 8.20 -0.84 -5.81
N PRO A 98 8.26 -0.27 -7.03
CA PRO A 98 8.29 -1.09 -8.23
C PRO A 98 9.63 -1.84 -8.36
N LEU A 99 9.54 -3.12 -8.71
CA LEU A 99 10.67 -3.99 -9.03
C LEU A 99 10.82 -4.06 -10.55
N LYS A 100 12.05 -3.87 -11.03
CA LYS A 100 12.47 -4.26 -12.37
C LYS A 100 13.35 -5.49 -12.32
N ALA A 101 13.31 -6.28 -13.40
CA ALA A 101 14.10 -7.48 -13.50
C ALA A 101 15.60 -7.17 -13.34
N PRO A 102 16.37 -8.07 -12.71
CA PRO A 102 17.82 -7.95 -12.68
C PRO A 102 18.42 -7.90 -14.10
N ARG A 103 19.69 -7.47 -14.19
CA ARG A 103 20.43 -7.54 -15.46
C ARG A 103 20.48 -8.97 -16.00
N GLY A 104 20.27 -9.13 -17.30
CA GLY A 104 20.22 -10.43 -17.97
C GLY A 104 18.99 -11.27 -17.66
N HIS A 105 17.95 -10.67 -17.06
CA HIS A 105 16.69 -11.34 -16.76
C HIS A 105 15.49 -10.49 -17.19
N VAL A 106 14.37 -11.16 -17.42
CA VAL A 106 13.08 -10.55 -17.71
C VAL A 106 12.02 -11.11 -16.79
N PHE A 107 11.05 -10.27 -16.41
CA PHE A 107 9.88 -10.69 -15.63
C PHE A 107 8.72 -10.96 -16.59
N HIS A 108 8.28 -12.21 -16.63
CA HIS A 108 7.05 -12.63 -17.29
C HIS A 108 5.94 -12.74 -16.25
N GLN A 109 4.86 -11.97 -16.45
CA GLN A 109 3.67 -12.06 -15.61
C GLN A 109 2.71 -13.08 -16.21
N GLU A 110 2.49 -14.15 -15.48
CA GLU A 110 1.55 -15.22 -15.84
C GLU A 110 0.28 -15.04 -15.00
N PRO A 111 -0.89 -14.80 -15.62
CA PRO A 111 -2.14 -14.70 -14.88
C PRO A 111 -2.46 -16.04 -14.19
N GLY A 112 -3.07 -15.96 -13.00
CA GLY A 112 -3.58 -17.15 -12.31
C GLY A 112 -4.58 -17.95 -13.15
N THR A 113 -4.79 -19.22 -12.79
CA THR A 113 -5.58 -20.18 -13.56
C THR A 113 -6.96 -19.61 -13.94
N PRO A 114 -7.36 -19.64 -15.23
CA PRO A 114 -8.65 -19.12 -15.67
C PRO A 114 -9.79 -19.95 -15.06
N GLY A 115 -10.46 -19.41 -14.05
CA GLY A 115 -11.55 -20.07 -13.33
C GLY A 115 -11.77 -19.55 -11.91
N GLU A 116 -10.74 -18.94 -11.29
CA GLU A 116 -10.84 -18.33 -9.97
C GLU A 116 -11.18 -16.83 -10.08
N ILE A 117 -12.46 -16.50 -9.87
CA ILE A 117 -12.94 -15.12 -9.72
C ILE A 117 -13.37 -14.92 -8.25
N PRO A 118 -13.12 -13.76 -7.60
CA PRO A 118 -12.44 -12.56 -8.08
C PRO A 118 -11.23 -12.23 -7.19
N ALA A 119 -10.09 -12.83 -7.49
CA ALA A 119 -8.83 -12.24 -7.07
C ALA A 119 -7.84 -12.40 -8.21
N LYS A 120 -7.67 -11.29 -8.95
CA LYS A 120 -6.73 -11.19 -10.05
C LYS A 120 -5.32 -11.30 -9.45
N HIS A 121 -4.76 -12.50 -9.48
CA HIS A 121 -3.39 -12.75 -9.05
C HIS A 121 -2.55 -13.08 -10.29
N ALA A 122 -1.26 -12.75 -10.22
CA ALA A 122 -0.29 -13.22 -11.20
C ALA A 122 0.89 -13.91 -10.50
N CYS A 123 1.47 -14.88 -11.19
CA CYS A 123 2.78 -15.40 -10.88
C CYS A 123 3.81 -14.62 -11.69
N ILE A 124 4.96 -14.31 -11.10
CA ILE A 124 6.04 -13.61 -11.79
C ILE A 124 7.14 -14.63 -12.06
N ARG A 125 7.27 -15.06 -13.32
CA ARG A 125 8.35 -15.93 -13.76
C ARG A 125 9.58 -15.10 -14.14
N MET A 126 10.73 -15.46 -13.59
CA MET A 126 12.02 -14.86 -13.91
C MET A 126 12.69 -15.74 -14.96
N GLU A 127 12.88 -15.18 -16.16
CA GLU A 127 13.58 -15.86 -17.27
C GLU A 127 14.88 -15.14 -17.59
N LEU A 128 15.86 -15.89 -18.10
CA LEU A 128 17.13 -15.35 -18.56
C LEU A 128 16.93 -14.72 -19.95
N GLU A 129 17.41 -13.49 -20.10
CA GLU A 129 17.40 -12.77 -21.37
C GLU A 129 18.82 -12.74 -21.96
N CYS A 130 18.97 -13.11 -23.25
CA CYS A 130 20.27 -13.00 -23.93
C CYS A 130 20.58 -11.56 -24.30
N THR A 131 21.68 -11.01 -23.78
CA THR A 131 22.21 -9.71 -24.22
C THR A 131 23.17 -9.82 -25.41
N CYS A 132 23.32 -11.02 -25.99
CA CYS A 132 24.34 -11.38 -26.98
C CYS A 132 24.34 -10.56 -28.30
N MET A 133 23.27 -9.80 -28.61
CA MET A 133 23.22 -8.95 -29.82
C MET A 133 23.44 -7.44 -29.57
N ASN A 134 23.55 -6.96 -28.33
CA ASN A 134 23.50 -5.52 -28.03
C ASN A 134 24.83 -4.84 -27.65
N GLU A 135 25.96 -5.56 -27.55
CA GLU A 135 27.14 -5.04 -26.85
C GLU A 135 28.49 -5.28 -27.58
N GLN A 136 28.72 -4.58 -28.69
CA GLN A 136 30.07 -4.48 -29.28
C GLN A 136 31.03 -3.53 -28.52
N LEU A 137 30.65 -2.94 -27.37
CA LEU A 137 31.35 -1.75 -26.85
C LEU A 137 31.72 -1.68 -25.36
N VAL A 138 31.47 -2.69 -24.52
CA VAL A 138 32.00 -2.67 -23.14
C VAL A 138 32.55 -4.04 -22.77
N GLY A 139 33.89 -4.12 -22.71
CA GLY A 139 34.62 -5.34 -22.44
C GLY A 139 34.35 -5.93 -21.05
N ASN A 140 34.50 -7.26 -20.98
CA ASN A 140 34.40 -8.13 -19.81
C ASN A 140 33.01 -8.27 -19.16
N MET A 141 31.98 -8.65 -19.94
CA MET A 141 30.71 -9.12 -19.38
C MET A 141 30.46 -10.59 -19.75
N LEU A 142 30.31 -11.44 -18.72
CA LEU A 142 30.06 -12.88 -18.86
C LEU A 142 28.63 -13.09 -19.42
N TYR A 143 28.52 -13.67 -20.62
CA TYR A 143 27.21 -13.92 -21.25
C TYR A 143 26.52 -15.15 -20.64
N PHE A 144 25.32 -14.94 -20.09
CA PHE A 144 24.52 -15.96 -19.40
C PHE A 144 24.13 -17.18 -20.25
N LEU A 145 24.12 -17.07 -21.58
CA LEU A 145 23.62 -18.12 -22.48
C LEU A 145 24.70 -18.92 -23.22
N HIS A 146 25.97 -18.51 -23.13
CA HIS A 146 27.09 -19.24 -23.77
C HIS A 146 27.88 -20.12 -22.80
N HIS A 147 27.41 -20.25 -21.57
CA HIS A 147 28.00 -21.17 -20.59
C HIS A 147 26.96 -22.21 -20.22
N SER A 148 27.43 -23.45 -20.03
CA SER A 148 26.56 -24.54 -19.59
C SER A 148 25.90 -24.18 -18.26
N GLU A 149 24.69 -24.71 -18.02
CA GLU A 149 23.95 -24.50 -16.77
C GLU A 149 24.79 -24.79 -15.52
N GLU A 150 25.80 -25.66 -15.64
CA GLU A 150 26.75 -26.03 -14.59
C GLU A 150 27.83 -24.97 -14.31
N GLU A 151 28.32 -24.26 -15.33
CA GLU A 151 29.28 -23.16 -15.16
C GLU A 151 28.62 -21.90 -14.62
N LEU A 152 27.37 -21.67 -14.99
CA LEU A 152 26.56 -20.58 -14.45
C LEU A 152 26.26 -20.79 -12.96
N LYS A 153 25.98 -22.04 -12.53
CA LYS A 153 25.84 -22.41 -11.12
C LYS A 153 27.13 -22.27 -10.31
N ARG A 154 28.30 -22.43 -10.93
CA ARG A 154 29.62 -22.29 -10.27
C ARG A 154 30.07 -20.84 -10.10
N ASN A 155 29.74 -19.96 -11.04
CA ASN A 155 30.12 -18.55 -11.01
C ASN A 155 29.09 -17.64 -10.34
N GLN A 156 27.86 -18.12 -10.12
CA GLN A 156 26.87 -17.44 -9.29
C GLN A 156 27.16 -17.72 -7.81
N SER A 157 27.57 -16.69 -7.06
CA SER A 157 27.30 -16.63 -5.61
C SER A 157 25.82 -17.00 -5.40
N PRO A 158 25.46 -17.77 -4.36
CA PRO A 158 24.23 -18.59 -4.30
C PRO A 158 23.09 -17.98 -5.12
N SER A 159 22.76 -18.65 -6.23
CA SER A 159 21.96 -18.10 -7.34
C SER A 159 20.84 -17.21 -6.84
N LEU A 160 20.64 -16.03 -7.44
CA LEU A 160 19.59 -15.10 -6.97
C LEU A 160 18.21 -15.75 -7.02
N LEU A 161 18.05 -16.71 -7.92
CA LEU A 161 16.91 -17.62 -7.97
C LEU A 161 16.70 -18.35 -6.64
N HIS A 162 17.75 -18.84 -5.99
CA HIS A 162 17.60 -19.46 -4.67
C HIS A 162 17.22 -18.43 -3.59
N THR A 163 17.73 -17.20 -3.68
CA THR A 163 17.53 -16.13 -2.69
C THR A 163 16.16 -15.46 -2.78
N LEU A 164 15.61 -15.29 -3.99
CA LEU A 164 14.38 -14.55 -4.25
C LEU A 164 13.26 -15.39 -4.85
N CYS A 165 13.59 -16.51 -5.49
CA CYS A 165 12.62 -17.33 -6.23
C CYS A 165 12.40 -18.70 -5.58
N THR A 166 11.23 -19.28 -5.85
CA THR A 166 10.94 -20.70 -5.62
C THR A 166 10.79 -21.34 -7.00
N GLY A 167 11.81 -22.10 -7.42
CA GLY A 167 11.97 -22.50 -8.82
C GLY A 167 12.33 -21.30 -9.69
N SER A 168 11.56 -21.07 -10.76
CA SER A 168 11.70 -19.89 -11.65
C SER A 168 10.76 -18.73 -11.29
N TYR A 169 9.95 -18.87 -10.23
CA TYR A 169 8.96 -17.87 -9.87
C TYR A 169 9.40 -17.03 -8.67
N LEU A 170 9.20 -15.71 -8.77
CA LEU A 170 9.51 -14.77 -7.69
C LEU A 170 8.62 -15.06 -6.49
N ASP A 171 9.25 -15.43 -5.38
CA ASP A 171 8.57 -15.82 -4.16
C ASP A 171 8.44 -14.58 -3.25
N VAL A 172 7.21 -14.29 -2.85
CA VAL A 172 6.86 -13.13 -2.02
C VAL A 172 7.64 -13.15 -0.72
N GLN A 173 7.67 -14.29 -0.01
CA GLN A 173 8.31 -14.38 1.31
C GLN A 173 9.82 -14.26 1.21
N LYS A 174 10.43 -14.93 0.22
CA LYS A 174 11.87 -14.82 -0.02
C LYS A 174 12.27 -13.40 -0.39
N THR A 175 11.51 -12.76 -1.27
CA THR A 175 11.72 -11.36 -1.66
C THR A 175 11.58 -10.42 -0.46
N MET A 176 10.54 -10.58 0.37
CA MET A 176 10.38 -9.79 1.59
C MET A 176 11.51 -10.03 2.59
N CYS A 177 11.93 -11.28 2.79
CA CYS A 177 12.99 -11.64 3.73
C CYS A 177 14.33 -11.00 3.32
N CYS A 178 14.69 -11.14 2.05
CA CYS A 178 15.87 -10.54 1.46
C CYS A 178 15.88 -9.02 1.71
N LEU A 179 14.76 -8.36 1.39
CA LEU A 179 14.66 -6.92 1.56
C LEU A 179 14.70 -6.46 3.02
N LYS A 180 14.09 -7.20 3.93
CA LYS A 180 14.12 -6.89 5.36
C LYS A 180 15.55 -6.83 5.90
N THR A 181 16.40 -7.72 5.43
CA THR A 181 17.84 -7.70 5.71
C THR A 181 18.47 -6.42 5.19
N PHE A 182 18.19 -6.05 3.94
CA PHE A 182 18.73 -4.86 3.31
C PHE A 182 18.26 -3.54 3.96
N VAL A 183 16.98 -3.41 4.26
CA VAL A 183 16.43 -2.26 5.00
C VAL A 183 17.11 -2.12 6.36
N SER A 184 17.33 -3.24 7.05
CA SER A 184 18.02 -3.23 8.35
C SER A 184 19.47 -2.75 8.24
N LEU A 185 20.18 -3.15 7.18
CA LEU A 185 21.55 -2.70 6.90
C LEU A 185 21.59 -1.21 6.50
N ALA A 186 20.75 -0.81 5.55
CA ALA A 186 20.68 0.57 5.08
C ALA A 186 20.24 1.55 6.18
N TRP A 187 19.38 1.10 7.11
CA TRP A 187 18.92 1.92 8.23
C TRP A 187 20.08 2.44 9.09
N VAL A 188 21.11 1.63 9.33
CA VAL A 188 22.25 2.01 10.18
C VAL A 188 23.05 3.17 9.58
N VAL A 189 23.09 3.26 8.24
CA VAL A 189 23.85 4.28 7.51
C VAL A 189 23.02 5.56 7.31
N LEU A 190 21.70 5.43 7.32
CA LEU A 190 20.78 6.52 7.03
C LEU A 190 20.82 7.61 8.13
N LEU A 191 20.93 8.88 7.75
CA LEU A 191 20.96 10.00 8.69
C LEU A 191 19.70 10.07 9.57
N GLN A 192 18.55 9.70 9.01
CA GLN A 192 17.26 9.65 9.71
C GLN A 192 17.25 8.67 10.91
N SER A 193 18.18 7.69 10.97
CA SER A 193 18.33 6.79 12.13
C SER A 193 18.67 7.52 13.43
N ARG A 194 19.20 8.73 13.35
CA ARG A 194 19.48 9.59 14.52
C ARG A 194 18.22 10.25 15.08
N CYS A 195 17.21 10.44 14.24
CA CYS A 195 15.97 11.14 14.59
C CYS A 195 14.83 10.19 14.95
N PHE A 196 14.89 8.95 14.45
CA PHE A 196 13.87 7.94 14.61
C PHE A 196 14.45 6.63 15.13
N HIS A 197 13.74 5.99 16.05
CA HIS A 197 13.95 4.59 16.36
C HIS A 197 13.03 3.76 15.48
N MET A 198 13.62 2.96 14.60
CA MET A 198 12.90 2.04 13.72
C MET A 198 12.93 0.62 14.29
N LYS A 199 11.77 -0.05 14.27
CA LYS A 199 11.64 -1.48 14.46
C LYS A 199 10.89 -2.08 13.28
N LEU A 200 11.49 -3.08 12.64
CA LEU A 200 10.82 -3.89 11.63
C LEU A 200 9.87 -4.87 12.31
N LEU A 201 8.62 -4.94 11.86
CA LEU A 201 7.59 -5.83 12.40
C LEU A 201 7.57 -7.17 11.65
N PRO A 202 7.21 -8.26 12.34
CA PRO A 202 7.01 -9.55 11.68
C PRO A 202 5.84 -9.43 10.70
N SER A 203 6.11 -9.76 9.44
CA SER A 203 5.14 -9.83 8.35
C SER A 203 5.74 -10.69 7.25
N SER A 204 4.98 -11.59 6.65
CA SER A 204 5.46 -12.46 5.57
C SER A 204 5.37 -11.78 4.19
N CYS A 205 4.48 -10.80 4.06
CA CYS A 205 4.04 -10.26 2.77
C CYS A 205 4.36 -8.76 2.60
N SER A 206 4.78 -8.08 3.67
CA SER A 206 5.10 -6.65 3.62
C SER A 206 6.19 -6.22 4.61
N GLY A 207 6.82 -5.09 4.32
CA GLY A 207 7.84 -4.44 5.14
C GLY A 207 7.24 -3.46 6.13
N LYS A 208 6.49 -3.95 7.12
CA LYS A 208 5.90 -3.11 8.17
C LYS A 208 6.99 -2.53 9.09
N LEU A 209 7.18 -1.22 9.03
CA LEU A 209 8.11 -0.44 9.86
C LEU A 209 7.35 0.31 10.95
N LYS A 210 7.73 0.07 12.21
CA LYS A 210 7.33 0.89 13.34
C LYS A 210 8.39 1.96 13.58
N LEU A 211 8.02 3.21 13.43
CA LEU A 211 8.92 4.36 13.59
C LEU A 211 8.49 5.16 14.83
N LYS A 212 9.46 5.43 15.71
CA LYS A 212 9.25 6.22 16.93
C LYS A 212 10.18 7.41 16.94
N ASN A 213 9.64 8.62 17.08
CA ASN A 213 10.45 9.84 17.13
C ASN A 213 10.91 10.17 18.57
N ALA A 214 11.73 11.22 18.71
CA ALA A 214 12.21 11.71 20.01
C ALA A 214 11.06 12.09 20.98
N SER A 215 9.93 12.58 20.46
CA SER A 215 8.74 12.90 21.26
C SER A 215 7.89 11.67 21.63
N LYS A 216 8.44 10.46 21.47
CA LYS A 216 7.79 9.16 21.71
C LYS A 216 6.54 8.88 20.88
N ARG A 217 6.22 9.72 19.88
CA ARG A 217 5.13 9.46 18.93
C ARG A 217 5.54 8.31 18.02
N THR A 218 4.61 7.39 17.85
CA THR A 218 4.79 6.19 17.03
C THR A 218 3.92 6.32 15.79
N PHE A 219 4.46 5.93 14.65
CA PHE A 219 3.70 5.76 13.42
C PHE A 219 4.21 4.53 12.68
N PHE A 220 3.40 4.05 11.74
CA PHE A 220 3.70 2.85 10.96
C PHE A 220 3.88 3.23 9.51
N ALA A 221 4.92 2.73 8.86
CA ALA A 221 5.05 2.75 7.41
C ALA A 221 4.99 1.31 6.93
N ASP A 222 4.31 1.04 5.81
CA ASP A 222 4.33 -0.28 5.19
C ASP A 222 4.99 -0.18 3.83
N ILE A 223 5.90 -1.10 3.55
CA ILE A 223 6.62 -1.14 2.28
C ILE A 223 6.15 -2.38 1.53
N MET A 224 5.59 -2.15 0.36
CA MET A 224 5.08 -3.17 -0.54
C MET A 224 5.92 -3.18 -1.80
N PHE A 225 6.23 -4.35 -2.33
CA PHE A 225 6.90 -4.47 -3.62
C PHE A 225 5.90 -4.87 -4.65
N GLY A 226 6.11 -4.44 -5.89
CA GLY A 226 5.30 -4.93 -6.99
C GLY A 226 6.00 -4.82 -8.31
N VAL A 227 5.53 -5.61 -9.27
CA VAL A 227 5.94 -5.52 -10.67
C VAL A 227 4.82 -4.82 -11.43
N GLN A 228 5.19 -3.84 -12.24
CA GLN A 228 4.24 -3.07 -13.04
C GLN A 228 3.75 -3.91 -14.22
N GLN A 229 2.47 -3.85 -14.53
CA GLN A 229 1.89 -4.53 -15.68
C GLN A 229 2.01 -3.65 -16.94
N GLY A 230 3.02 -3.94 -17.77
CA GLY A 230 3.34 -3.13 -18.95
C GLY A 230 3.57 -1.67 -18.56
N ASP A 231 2.96 -0.75 -19.31
CA ASP A 231 3.04 0.70 -19.05
C ASP A 231 1.82 1.24 -18.28
N LEU A 232 0.99 0.35 -17.71
CA LEU A 232 -0.20 0.73 -16.95
C LEU A 232 0.16 1.04 -15.50
N ASP A 233 -0.66 1.85 -14.82
CA ASP A 233 -0.55 2.10 -13.38
C ASP A 233 -1.15 0.96 -12.52
N VAL A 234 -1.10 -0.25 -13.05
CA VAL A 234 -1.56 -1.50 -12.45
C VAL A 234 -0.34 -2.32 -12.08
N PHE A 235 -0.34 -2.86 -10.86
CA PHE A 235 0.80 -3.59 -10.32
C PHE A 235 0.32 -4.92 -9.76
N VAL A 236 1.19 -5.93 -9.80
CA VAL A 236 1.04 -7.13 -8.98
C VAL A 236 1.98 -6.99 -7.80
N CYS A 237 1.46 -7.08 -6.57
CA CYS A 237 2.19 -6.65 -5.38
C CYS A 237 2.21 -7.72 -4.28
N SER A 238 3.15 -7.59 -3.34
CA SER A 238 3.38 -8.58 -2.29
C SER A 238 2.28 -8.66 -1.24
N GLN A 239 1.37 -7.67 -1.17
CA GLN A 239 0.37 -7.57 -0.10
C GLN A 239 -0.80 -8.52 -0.35
N SER A 240 -0.90 -9.58 0.44
CA SER A 240 -2.06 -10.47 0.47
C SER A 240 -3.19 -9.87 1.32
N THR A 241 -4.45 -9.99 0.87
CA THR A 241 -5.64 -9.75 1.70
C THR A 241 -5.63 -10.79 2.81
N GLU A 242 -5.73 -10.37 4.08
CA GLU A 242 -5.40 -11.14 5.30
C GLU A 242 -6.17 -12.49 5.52
N ASN A 243 -6.99 -12.94 4.57
CA ASN A 243 -7.86 -14.10 4.71
C ASN A 243 -7.77 -15.14 3.57
N SER A 244 -6.90 -14.95 2.58
CA SER A 244 -6.69 -15.94 1.51
C SER A 244 -5.34 -16.62 1.70
N PHE A 245 -5.34 -17.94 1.92
CA PHE A 245 -4.14 -18.78 1.82
C PHE A 245 -3.65 -18.81 0.37
N THR A 246 -3.10 -17.71 -0.11
CA THR A 246 -2.49 -17.61 -1.42
C THR A 246 -1.09 -18.19 -1.35
N SER A 247 -0.76 -19.11 -2.26
CA SER A 247 0.63 -19.56 -2.48
C SER A 247 1.60 -18.38 -2.45
N ASN A 248 2.80 -18.57 -1.86
CA ASN A 248 3.86 -17.55 -1.80
C ASN A 248 4.30 -17.04 -3.19
N MET A 249 3.86 -17.70 -4.27
CA MET A 249 4.15 -17.34 -5.66
C MET A 249 3.07 -16.44 -6.27
N MET A 250 1.92 -16.26 -5.61
CA MET A 250 0.81 -15.46 -6.12
C MET A 250 0.90 -14.01 -5.64
N TRP A 251 1.02 -13.09 -6.60
CA TRP A 251 1.07 -11.66 -6.39
C TRP A 251 -0.28 -11.04 -6.76
N PRO A 252 -1.07 -10.55 -5.78
CA PRO A 252 -2.34 -9.89 -6.06
C PRO A 252 -2.18 -8.58 -6.82
N GLU A 253 -3.09 -8.36 -7.75
CA GLU A 253 -3.20 -7.12 -8.51
C GLU A 253 -3.67 -5.96 -7.61
N THR A 254 -3.10 -4.78 -7.84
CA THR A 254 -3.42 -3.56 -7.13
C THR A 254 -3.49 -2.38 -8.10
N TYR A 255 -4.49 -1.53 -7.85
CA TYR A 255 -4.74 -0.27 -8.55
C TYR A 255 -4.36 0.94 -7.71
N ALA A 256 -3.61 0.73 -6.61
CA ALA A 256 -3.36 1.78 -5.62
C ALA A 256 -2.59 2.98 -6.22
N VAL A 257 -1.65 2.74 -7.13
CA VAL A 257 -0.90 3.80 -7.83
C VAL A 257 -1.83 4.59 -8.76
N ALA A 258 -2.64 3.90 -9.57
CA ALA A 258 -3.66 4.53 -10.41
C ALA A 258 -4.64 5.37 -9.57
N GLY A 259 -5.09 4.87 -8.42
CA GLY A 259 -5.97 5.60 -7.51
C GLY A 259 -5.36 6.90 -6.99
N VAL A 260 -4.10 6.88 -6.53
CA VAL A 260 -3.40 8.10 -6.09
C VAL A 260 -3.27 9.11 -7.23
N LYS A 261 -2.92 8.64 -8.43
CA LYS A 261 -2.79 9.50 -9.61
C LYS A 261 -4.15 10.11 -9.99
N PHE A 262 -5.22 9.34 -9.92
CA PHE A 262 -6.59 9.80 -10.13
C PHE A 262 -6.94 10.94 -9.18
N PHE A 263 -6.85 10.73 -7.86
CA PHE A 263 -7.20 11.77 -6.88
C PHE A 263 -6.31 13.02 -7.00
N ARG A 264 -5.03 12.84 -7.32
CA ARG A 264 -4.12 13.97 -7.61
C ARG A 264 -4.55 14.74 -8.86
N CYS A 265 -5.05 14.04 -9.88
CA CYS A 265 -5.55 14.63 -11.10
C CYS A 265 -6.84 15.42 -10.84
N MET A 266 -7.79 14.84 -10.11
CA MET A 266 -9.03 15.49 -9.71
C MET A 266 -8.76 16.77 -8.91
N ALA A 267 -7.87 16.69 -7.91
CA ALA A 267 -7.48 17.83 -7.09
C ALA A 267 -6.84 19.00 -7.87
N ARG A 268 -6.29 18.74 -9.06
CA ARG A 268 -5.74 19.79 -9.95
C ARG A 268 -6.79 20.39 -10.87
N GLN A 269 -7.77 19.60 -11.30
CA GLN A 269 -8.76 20.00 -12.30
C GLN A 269 -9.99 20.65 -11.69
N THR A 270 -10.40 20.24 -10.49
CA THR A 270 -11.62 20.77 -9.88
C THR A 270 -11.30 21.94 -8.94
N ALA A 271 -11.82 23.13 -9.26
CA ALA A 271 -11.92 24.26 -8.31
C ALA A 271 -12.89 23.97 -7.14
N TRP A 272 -13.58 22.84 -7.19
CA TRP A 272 -14.41 22.33 -6.10
C TRP A 272 -13.52 22.12 -4.88
N ASP A 273 -13.96 22.70 -3.78
CA ASP A 273 -13.40 22.48 -2.46
C ASP A 273 -13.13 20.99 -2.22
N THR A 274 -12.23 20.70 -1.28
CA THR A 274 -11.84 19.35 -0.83
C THR A 274 -13.00 18.47 -0.28
N ILE A 275 -14.25 18.73 -0.66
CA ILE A 275 -15.51 18.06 -0.32
C ILE A 275 -15.41 16.55 -0.56
N HIS A 276 -14.88 16.10 -1.70
CA HIS A 276 -14.73 14.66 -1.95
C HIS A 276 -13.80 14.00 -0.93
N LEU A 277 -12.72 14.68 -0.51
CA LEU A 277 -11.85 14.20 0.57
C LEU A 277 -12.56 14.23 1.92
N ARG A 278 -13.36 15.27 2.21
CA ARG A 278 -14.16 15.35 3.46
C ARG A 278 -15.19 14.22 3.54
N TYR A 279 -15.82 13.88 2.42
CA TYR A 279 -16.77 12.77 2.33
C TYR A 279 -16.07 11.41 2.50
N LEU A 280 -14.92 11.23 1.85
CA LEU A 280 -14.05 10.07 2.06
C LEU A 280 -13.58 9.94 3.52
N GLN A 281 -13.22 11.03 4.18
CA GLN A 281 -12.83 11.05 5.60
C GLN A 281 -13.99 10.64 6.50
N LEU A 282 -15.17 11.25 6.29
CA LEU A 282 -16.36 10.93 7.08
C LEU A 282 -16.73 9.46 6.94
N CYS A 283 -16.77 8.94 5.72
CA CYS A 283 -17.10 7.54 5.51
C CYS A 283 -15.99 6.61 5.99
N ALA A 284 -14.72 6.95 5.80
CA ALA A 284 -13.64 6.15 6.38
C ALA A 284 -13.77 6.07 7.91
N HIS A 285 -14.18 7.15 8.58
CA HIS A 285 -14.42 7.19 10.03
C HIS A 285 -15.66 6.38 10.43
N ILE A 286 -16.76 6.45 9.68
CA ILE A 286 -17.98 5.66 9.96
C ILE A 286 -17.72 4.16 9.75
N LEU A 287 -16.91 3.80 8.76
CA LEU A 287 -16.63 2.41 8.42
C LEU A 287 -15.60 1.76 9.36
N VAL A 288 -14.89 2.51 10.20
CA VAL A 288 -13.98 1.93 11.21
C VAL A 288 -14.75 0.94 12.08
N GLY A 289 -14.25 -0.30 12.18
CA GLY A 289 -14.86 -1.35 13.01
C GLY A 289 -16.08 -2.06 12.40
N THR A 290 -16.55 -1.65 11.22
CA THR A 290 -17.75 -2.24 10.58
C THR A 290 -17.46 -3.43 9.65
N GLY A 291 -16.18 -3.72 9.39
CA GLY A 291 -15.76 -4.78 8.46
C GLY A 291 -15.91 -4.43 6.97
N PHE A 292 -16.49 -3.28 6.64
CA PHE A 292 -16.61 -2.81 5.25
C PHE A 292 -15.30 -2.20 4.73
N SER A 293 -14.99 -2.47 3.47
CA SER A 293 -13.76 -1.99 2.85
C SER A 293 -13.87 -0.54 2.40
N THR A 294 -12.96 0.30 2.92
CA THR A 294 -12.77 1.69 2.45
C THR A 294 -12.47 1.77 0.96
N TYR A 295 -11.96 0.69 0.34
CA TYR A 295 -11.72 0.58 -1.09
C TYR A 295 -13.01 0.62 -1.93
N VAL A 296 -14.09 -0.01 -1.47
CA VAL A 296 -15.38 -0.01 -2.19
C VAL A 296 -15.94 1.40 -2.25
N PHE A 297 -15.93 2.08 -1.11
CA PHE A 297 -16.40 3.44 -1.02
C PHE A 297 -15.54 4.42 -1.83
N LYS A 298 -14.22 4.27 -1.77
CA LYS A 298 -13.29 5.01 -2.64
C LYS A 298 -13.65 4.85 -4.12
N THR A 299 -13.92 3.62 -4.55
CA THR A 299 -14.29 3.32 -5.94
C THR A 299 -15.60 3.99 -6.33
N ALA A 300 -16.61 3.97 -5.46
CA ALA A 300 -17.87 4.69 -5.69
C ALA A 300 -17.65 6.20 -5.87
N VAL A 301 -16.84 6.83 -5.02
CA VAL A 301 -16.48 8.25 -5.15
C VAL A 301 -15.73 8.52 -6.45
N MET A 302 -14.81 7.65 -6.86
CA MET A 302 -14.11 7.79 -8.14
C MET A 302 -15.10 7.76 -9.31
N HIS A 303 -16.07 6.85 -9.31
CA HIS A 303 -17.11 6.80 -10.34
C HIS A 303 -17.95 8.09 -10.37
N LEU A 304 -18.39 8.59 -9.21
CA LEU A 304 -19.13 9.85 -9.13
C LEU A 304 -18.31 11.03 -9.68
N LEU A 305 -17.02 11.10 -9.35
CA LEU A 305 -16.13 12.15 -9.85
C LEU A 305 -15.91 12.08 -11.37
N THR A 306 -16.07 10.91 -11.99
CA THR A 306 -16.00 10.77 -13.45
C THR A 306 -17.31 11.06 -14.16
N THR A 307 -18.46 10.98 -13.49
CA THR A 307 -19.78 11.19 -14.10
C THR A 307 -20.28 12.63 -13.96
N ILE A 308 -19.77 13.41 -13.00
CA ILE A 308 -20.10 14.82 -12.85
C ILE A 308 -19.27 15.64 -13.86
N PRO A 309 -19.89 16.37 -14.80
CA PRO A 309 -19.15 17.14 -15.79
C PRO A 309 -18.31 18.24 -15.14
N LEU A 310 -17.01 18.24 -15.44
CA LEU A 310 -16.07 19.31 -15.10
C LEU A 310 -16.50 20.57 -15.86
N SER A 311 -17.26 21.44 -15.20
CA SER A 311 -17.77 22.71 -15.75
C SER A 311 -16.72 23.80 -15.62
#